data_AF-A0A239GMT6-F1
#
_entry.id   AF-A0A239GMT6-F1
#
_cell.length_a   1.000
_cell.length_b   1.000
_cell.length_c   1.000
_cell.angle_alpha   90.00
_cell.angle_beta   90.00
_cell.angle_gamma   90.00
#
_symmetry.space_group_name_H-M   'P 1'
#
loop_
_entity.id
_entity.type
_entity.pdbx_description
1 polymer ?
#
loop_
_entity_poly.entity_id
_entity_poly.type
_entity_poly.pdbx_seq_one_letter_code
_entity_poly.pdbx_strand_id
1 'polypeptide(L)'
;MHGPGLGEAAPTRRRVLGFAGAATLAGAAALAGARPAAADGRTYTFDPLFNVPHTDNMQGLAYRRGRFYVGFDVGGGHGVIREYDRDGTTLKESAPLAVGHAAEISVRDRDGLLYVATGGGTNPTKVNVVDWSGEPEVVRTIDFGSLGNSGLVAVDNRRDGLLVHAGPGDQGPFVFAFTDLDGTVRSTFGLGYQGVPQGLEMAGDKVLYYTNDTITVLDRAGKILEAIDIPLTGESEGLAVAPAGRGTRVFFGYNKPNRVYAMKPVFH
;
A
#
# COMPACT_ATOMS: atom_id res chain seq x y z
N MET A 1 -40.18 45.61 46.81
CA MET A 1 -40.87 44.37 47.24
C MET A 1 -41.76 43.90 46.10
N HIS A 2 -41.78 42.58 45.83
CA HIS A 2 -42.43 41.86 44.71
C HIS A 2 -41.81 42.13 43.34
N GLY A 3 -41.32 41.17 42.55
CA GLY A 3 -41.18 39.71 42.62
C GLY A 3 -40.88 39.22 41.18
N PRO A 4 -39.88 38.37 40.90
CA PRO A 4 -39.56 37.96 39.54
C PRO A 4 -40.42 36.76 39.10
N GLY A 5 -40.99 36.84 37.89
CA GLY A 5 -41.70 35.75 37.23
C GLY A 5 -40.74 34.79 36.54
N LEU A 6 -40.83 33.52 36.92
CA LEU A 6 -40.18 32.39 36.28
C LEU A 6 -40.96 32.00 35.01
N GLY A 7 -40.28 31.99 33.87
CA GLY A 7 -40.77 31.39 32.63
C GLY A 7 -39.97 30.14 32.31
N GLU A 8 -40.63 28.98 32.38
CA GLU A 8 -40.13 27.70 31.90
C GLU A 8 -39.82 27.75 30.40
N ALA A 9 -38.66 27.21 30.00
CA ALA A 9 -38.37 26.85 28.63
C ALA A 9 -37.83 25.43 28.55
N ALA A 10 -38.42 24.67 27.63
CA ALA A 10 -38.44 23.22 27.51
C ALA A 10 -37.08 22.52 27.30
N PRO A 11 -36.95 21.23 27.66
CA PRO A 11 -35.73 20.47 27.45
C PRO A 11 -35.57 20.08 25.97
N THR A 12 -34.53 20.62 25.33
CA THR A 12 -34.08 20.17 24.00
C THR A 12 -33.45 18.78 24.07
N ARG A 13 -33.99 17.90 23.21
CA ARG A 13 -33.68 16.47 23.08
C ARG A 13 -32.18 16.18 22.97
N ARG A 14 -31.70 15.30 23.85
CA ARG A 14 -30.45 14.54 23.71
C ARG A 14 -30.43 13.82 22.36
N ARG A 15 -29.46 14.13 21.50
CA ARG A 15 -29.07 13.25 20.40
C ARG A 15 -28.29 12.08 20.98
N VAL A 16 -28.87 10.90 20.82
CA VAL A 16 -28.24 9.61 21.11
C VAL A 16 -27.07 9.44 20.12
N LEU A 17 -25.85 9.34 20.64
CA LEU A 17 -24.71 8.83 19.87
C LEU A 17 -25.05 7.39 19.46
N GLY A 18 -25.20 7.17 18.16
CA GLY A 18 -25.31 5.84 17.58
C GLY A 18 -24.04 5.06 17.86
N PHE A 19 -24.21 3.89 18.47
CA PHE A 19 -23.17 2.92 18.73
C PHE A 19 -22.42 2.58 17.44
N ALA A 20 -21.09 2.74 17.48
CA ALA A 20 -20.19 2.12 16.52
C ALA A 20 -20.44 0.61 16.57
N GLY A 21 -20.91 0.06 15.45
CA GLY A 21 -21.04 -1.39 15.29
C GLY A 21 -19.64 -2.00 15.38
N ALA A 22 -19.39 -2.74 16.45
CA ALA A 22 -18.27 -3.65 16.51
C ALA A 22 -18.48 -4.68 15.38
N ALA A 23 -17.74 -4.50 14.28
CA ALA A 23 -17.65 -5.53 13.26
C ALA A 23 -16.97 -6.74 13.92
N THR A 24 -17.76 -7.78 14.20
CA THR A 24 -17.26 -9.09 14.59
C THR A 24 -16.40 -9.62 13.44
N LEU A 25 -15.08 -9.54 13.60
CA LEU A 25 -14.11 -10.22 12.76
C LEU A 25 -14.35 -11.73 12.90
N ALA A 26 -15.19 -12.28 12.01
CA ALA A 26 -15.32 -13.71 11.85
C ALA A 26 -13.95 -14.25 11.39
N GLY A 27 -13.34 -15.09 12.24
CA GLY A 27 -12.03 -15.67 11.99
C GLY A 27 -12.04 -16.49 10.70
N ALA A 28 -11.48 -15.92 9.64
CA ALA A 28 -11.11 -16.68 8.46
C ALA A 28 -9.94 -17.58 8.84
N ALA A 29 -10.15 -18.91 8.77
CA ALA A 29 -9.07 -19.86 8.92
C ALA A 29 -8.01 -19.58 7.85
N ALA A 30 -6.78 -19.28 8.28
CA ALA A 30 -5.66 -19.03 7.38
C ALA A 30 -5.34 -20.33 6.62
N LEU A 31 -5.67 -20.37 5.33
CA LEU A 31 -5.22 -21.42 4.44
C LEU A 31 -3.73 -21.20 4.16
N ALA A 32 -2.85 -21.95 4.83
CA ALA A 32 -1.49 -22.19 4.37
C ALA A 32 -1.58 -23.15 3.17
N GLY A 33 -2.06 -22.66 2.03
CA GLY A 33 -2.19 -23.42 0.80
C GLY A 33 -0.88 -23.48 0.04
N ALA A 34 -0.57 -24.64 -0.56
CA ALA A 34 0.45 -24.74 -1.58
C ALA A 34 0.18 -23.70 -2.69
N ARG A 35 1.21 -22.97 -3.10
CA ARG A 35 1.10 -21.98 -4.18
C ARG A 35 0.95 -22.71 -5.51
N PRO A 36 -0.14 -22.50 -6.25
CA PRO A 36 -0.18 -22.97 -7.62
C PRO A 36 0.90 -22.24 -8.43
N ALA A 37 1.68 -23.00 -9.21
CA ALA A 37 2.53 -22.41 -10.25
C ALA A 37 1.66 -21.62 -11.24
N ALA A 38 2.27 -20.68 -11.98
CA ALA A 38 1.59 -19.89 -13.00
C ALA A 38 0.65 -20.75 -13.86
N ALA A 39 -0.65 -20.40 -13.82
CA ALA A 39 -1.75 -21.28 -14.21
C ALA A 39 -1.76 -21.67 -15.70
N ASP A 40 -0.92 -21.05 -16.54
CA ASP A 40 -0.92 -21.20 -17.99
C ASP A 40 0.46 -21.39 -18.62
N GLY A 41 1.50 -21.67 -17.80
CA GLY A 41 2.86 -21.86 -18.31
C GLY A 41 3.49 -20.59 -18.88
N ARG A 42 2.94 -19.40 -18.60
CA ARG A 42 3.61 -18.13 -18.89
C ARG A 42 4.97 -18.12 -18.20
N THR A 43 5.98 -17.76 -18.99
CA THR A 43 7.31 -17.46 -18.47
C THR A 43 7.48 -15.95 -18.46
N TYR A 44 7.94 -15.41 -17.32
CA TYR A 44 8.27 -14.01 -17.19
C TYR A 44 9.79 -13.80 -17.26
N THR A 45 10.21 -12.68 -17.83
CA THR A 45 11.57 -12.16 -17.73
C THR A 45 11.57 -10.85 -16.97
N PHE A 46 12.71 -10.54 -16.36
CA PHE A 46 12.87 -9.41 -15.46
C PHE A 46 14.06 -8.57 -15.92
N ASP A 47 13.77 -7.44 -16.55
CA ASP A 47 14.80 -6.60 -17.15
C ASP A 47 15.11 -5.44 -16.21
N PRO A 48 16.39 -5.17 -15.90
CA PRO A 48 16.76 -3.97 -15.14
C PRO A 48 16.36 -2.74 -15.95
N LEU A 49 15.68 -1.79 -15.31
CA LEU A 49 15.37 -0.49 -15.91
C LEU A 49 16.48 0.51 -15.61
N PHE A 50 16.78 0.72 -14.34
CA PHE A 50 17.84 1.63 -13.91
C PHE A 50 18.32 1.29 -12.50
N ASN A 51 19.53 1.73 -12.20
CA ASN A 51 20.06 1.75 -10.84
C ASN A 51 19.58 3.03 -10.15
N VAL A 52 19.10 2.90 -8.92
CA VAL A 52 18.75 4.05 -8.09
C VAL A 52 20.06 4.60 -7.52
N PRO A 53 20.40 5.88 -7.76
CA PRO A 53 21.70 6.44 -7.39
C PRO A 53 21.88 6.62 -5.87
N HIS A 54 20.81 6.57 -5.11
CA HIS A 54 20.80 6.78 -3.65
C HIS A 54 20.98 5.46 -2.89
N THR A 55 21.72 5.53 -1.77
CA THR A 55 22.06 4.36 -0.94
C THR A 55 21.19 4.20 0.30
N ASP A 56 20.24 5.11 0.53
CA ASP A 56 19.27 4.97 1.62
C ASP A 56 18.47 3.67 1.48
N ASN A 57 17.84 3.23 2.57
CA ASN A 57 17.04 2.01 2.57
C ASN A 57 15.79 2.21 1.71
N MET A 58 15.80 1.72 0.47
CA MET A 58 14.64 1.72 -0.42
C MET A 58 13.53 0.89 0.23
N GLN A 59 12.27 1.30 0.06
CA GLN A 59 11.14 0.68 0.73
C GLN A 59 9.94 0.56 -0.22
N GLY A 60 9.27 1.68 -0.53
CA GLY A 60 8.11 1.70 -1.44
C GLY A 60 8.46 2.12 -2.87
N LEU A 61 7.65 1.69 -3.84
CA LEU A 61 7.80 2.05 -5.25
C LEU A 61 6.43 2.33 -5.87
N ALA A 62 6.27 3.48 -6.53
CA ALA A 62 5.09 3.81 -7.31
C ALA A 62 5.45 4.27 -8.72
N TYR A 63 4.50 4.20 -9.65
CA TYR A 63 4.67 4.70 -11.00
C TYR A 63 3.48 5.53 -11.45
N ARG A 64 3.75 6.68 -12.07
CA ARG A 64 2.72 7.46 -12.78
C ARG A 64 3.31 8.21 -13.96
N ARG A 65 2.69 8.06 -15.13
CA ARG A 65 2.95 8.88 -16.33
C ARG A 65 4.43 9.04 -16.70
N GLY A 66 5.21 7.96 -16.64
CA GLY A 66 6.63 7.99 -16.98
C GLY A 66 7.57 8.34 -15.83
N ARG A 67 7.03 8.56 -14.64
CA ARG A 67 7.79 8.87 -13.43
C ARG A 67 7.69 7.74 -12.42
N PHE A 68 8.81 7.48 -11.75
CA PHE A 68 8.87 6.57 -10.60
C PHE A 68 8.95 7.39 -9.31
N TYR A 69 8.24 6.97 -8.28
CA TYR A 69 8.31 7.55 -6.94
C TYR A 69 8.84 6.47 -6.02
N VAL A 70 10.00 6.69 -5.42
CA VAL A 70 10.64 5.71 -4.54
C VAL A 70 10.69 6.27 -3.13
N GLY A 71 10.18 5.49 -2.18
CA GLY A 71 10.24 5.76 -0.76
C GLY A 71 11.54 5.21 -0.18
N PHE A 72 12.15 5.98 0.70
CA PHE A 72 13.32 5.57 1.46
C PHE A 72 13.07 5.79 2.94
N ASP A 73 13.39 4.79 3.76
CA ASP A 73 13.50 4.96 5.20
C ASP A 73 14.81 5.67 5.54
N VAL A 74 14.70 6.83 6.20
CA VAL A 74 15.85 7.64 6.63
C VAL A 74 15.99 7.67 8.16
N GLY A 75 15.25 6.81 8.86
CA GLY A 75 15.31 6.65 10.31
C GLY A 75 14.42 7.62 11.09
N GLY A 76 14.29 7.37 12.40
CA GLY A 76 13.51 8.22 13.30
C GLY A 76 12.03 8.31 12.98
N GLY A 77 11.46 7.33 12.27
CA GLY A 77 10.06 7.35 11.82
C GLY A 77 9.79 8.28 10.64
N HIS A 78 10.84 8.69 9.92
CA HIS A 78 10.73 9.56 8.75
C HIS A 78 11.14 8.81 7.48
N GLY A 79 10.46 9.15 6.39
CA GLY A 79 10.80 8.71 5.05
C GLY A 79 11.06 9.89 4.12
N VAL A 80 11.85 9.66 3.08
CA VAL A 80 12.03 10.58 1.97
C VAL A 80 11.45 9.93 0.71
N ILE A 81 10.77 10.72 -0.12
CA ILE A 81 10.26 10.26 -1.41
C ILE A 81 11.05 10.96 -2.50
N ARG A 82 11.50 10.21 -3.50
CA ARG A 82 12.24 10.74 -4.65
C ARG A 82 11.55 10.36 -5.95
N GLU A 83 11.39 11.34 -6.82
CA GLU A 83 10.86 11.17 -8.16
C GLU A 83 12.01 10.95 -9.15
N TYR A 84 11.89 9.94 -9.99
CA TYR A 84 12.84 9.63 -11.06
C TYR A 84 12.16 9.60 -12.42
N ASP A 85 12.92 9.90 -13.46
CA ASP A 85 12.54 9.54 -14.82
C ASP A 85 12.78 8.04 -15.10
N ARG A 86 12.63 7.64 -16.36
CA ARG A 86 12.77 6.23 -16.78
C ARG A 86 14.22 5.74 -16.80
N ASP A 87 15.18 6.65 -16.79
CA ASP A 87 16.60 6.36 -16.85
C ASP A 87 17.25 6.39 -15.44
N GLY A 88 16.45 6.72 -14.42
CA GLY A 88 16.89 6.80 -13.03
C GLY A 88 17.45 8.17 -12.64
N THR A 89 17.25 9.21 -13.45
CA THR A 89 17.64 10.57 -13.09
C THR A 89 16.68 11.11 -12.04
N THR A 90 17.20 11.62 -10.91
CA THR A 90 16.39 12.26 -9.88
C THR A 90 15.84 13.59 -10.41
N LEU A 91 14.53 13.79 -10.29
CA LEU A 91 13.83 14.99 -10.76
C LEU A 91 13.38 15.88 -9.61
N LYS A 92 12.97 15.26 -8.51
CA LYS A 92 12.38 15.92 -7.35
C LYS A 92 12.56 15.03 -6.11
N GLU A 93 12.67 15.65 -4.95
CA GLU A 93 12.84 14.99 -3.66
C GLU A 93 12.04 15.75 -2.60
N SER A 94 11.47 15.02 -1.64
CA SER A 94 10.85 15.64 -0.45
C SER A 94 11.89 15.90 0.64
N ALA A 95 11.66 16.89 1.49
CA ALA A 95 12.26 16.86 2.84
C ALA A 95 11.83 15.58 3.59
N PRO A 96 12.49 15.17 4.69
CA PRO A 96 12.01 14.07 5.52
C PRO A 96 10.56 14.29 5.97
N LEU A 97 9.68 13.36 5.61
CA LEU A 97 8.26 13.37 5.95
C LEU A 97 8.00 12.38 7.08
N ALA A 98 7.03 12.67 7.95
CA ALA A 98 6.59 11.78 9.03
C ALA A 98 5.72 10.62 8.50
N VAL A 99 6.28 9.82 7.59
CA VAL A 99 5.59 8.73 6.88
C VAL A 99 6.06 7.34 7.31
N GLY A 100 6.79 7.22 8.42
CA GLY A 100 7.36 5.93 8.86
C GLY A 100 8.48 5.46 7.93
N HIS A 101 8.52 4.17 7.63
CA HIS A 101 9.49 3.59 6.69
C HIS A 101 9.16 3.91 5.22
N ALA A 102 7.97 4.45 4.92
CA ALA A 102 7.45 4.53 3.56
C ALA A 102 7.47 3.15 2.84
N ALA A 103 7.07 2.10 3.58
CA ALA A 103 7.13 0.70 3.14
C ALA A 103 6.31 0.39 1.88
N GLU A 104 5.33 1.23 1.56
CA GLU A 104 4.72 1.21 0.25
C GLU A 104 4.25 2.59 -0.18
N ILE A 105 4.31 2.86 -1.48
CA ILE A 105 3.77 4.06 -2.11
C ILE A 105 2.89 3.63 -3.27
N SER A 106 1.64 4.09 -3.30
CA SER A 106 0.75 3.92 -4.46
C SER A 106 0.15 5.25 -4.90
N VAL A 107 -0.13 5.42 -6.18
CA VAL A 107 -0.59 6.71 -6.74
C VAL A 107 -2.04 6.64 -7.18
N ARG A 108 -2.83 7.64 -6.79
CA ARG A 108 -4.18 7.83 -7.34
C ARG A 108 -4.11 8.61 -8.65
N ASP A 109 -4.56 8.01 -9.74
CA ASP A 109 -4.43 8.58 -11.07
C ASP A 109 -5.20 9.90 -11.24
N ARG A 110 -6.38 9.96 -10.60
CA ARG A 110 -7.35 11.05 -10.73
C ARG A 110 -6.79 12.40 -10.29
N ASP A 111 -6.09 12.44 -9.17
CA ASP A 111 -5.56 13.67 -8.55
C ASP A 111 -4.02 13.69 -8.48
N GLY A 112 -3.36 12.54 -8.61
CA GLY A 112 -1.91 12.43 -8.50
C GLY A 112 -1.39 12.41 -7.06
N LEU A 113 -2.28 12.27 -6.06
CA LEU A 113 -1.86 12.12 -4.67
C LEU A 113 -1.16 10.77 -4.46
N LEU A 114 -0.11 10.77 -3.64
CA LEU A 114 0.58 9.56 -3.21
C LEU A 114 -0.02 9.07 -1.90
N TYR A 115 -0.23 7.77 -1.79
CA TYR A 115 -0.69 7.09 -0.59
C TYR A 115 0.46 6.25 -0.07
N VAL A 116 0.98 6.62 1.11
CA VAL A 116 2.24 6.10 1.65
C VAL A 116 1.97 5.37 2.95
N ALA A 117 2.20 4.06 2.98
CA ALA A 117 2.02 3.27 4.18
C ALA A 117 3.23 3.43 5.12
N THR A 118 2.97 3.52 6.42
CA THR A 118 4.02 3.62 7.44
C THR A 118 4.93 2.40 7.49
N GLY A 119 4.34 1.22 7.33
CA GLY A 119 4.99 -0.09 7.34
C GLY A 119 5.93 -0.38 8.51
N GLY A 120 6.65 -1.50 8.42
CA GLY A 120 7.54 -2.01 9.47
C GLY A 120 6.81 -2.83 10.54
N GLY A 121 7.49 -3.88 11.03
CA GLY A 121 6.97 -4.90 11.95
C GLY A 121 6.30 -4.40 13.23
N THR A 122 6.67 -3.22 13.69
CA THR A 122 6.23 -2.67 14.99
C THR A 122 5.42 -1.40 14.88
N ASN A 123 5.34 -0.77 13.70
CA ASN A 123 4.63 0.50 13.55
C ASN A 123 3.15 0.23 13.27
N PRO A 124 2.22 0.92 13.97
CA PRO A 124 0.82 0.89 13.62
C PRO A 124 0.59 1.27 12.17
N THR A 125 -0.33 0.55 11.50
CA THR A 125 -0.65 0.80 10.09
C THR A 125 -1.35 2.14 9.94
N LYS A 126 -0.71 3.06 9.23
CA LYS A 126 -1.29 4.32 8.78
C LYS A 126 -0.99 4.52 7.31
N VAL A 127 -1.88 5.25 6.63
CA VAL A 127 -1.67 5.67 5.25
C VAL A 127 -1.63 7.19 5.22
N ASN A 128 -0.47 7.73 4.86
CA ASN A 128 -0.25 9.16 4.69
C ASN A 128 -0.53 9.55 3.25
N VAL A 129 -1.40 10.52 3.06
CA VAL A 129 -1.71 11.10 1.76
C VAL A 129 -0.78 12.28 1.56
N VAL A 130 0.06 12.20 0.53
CA VAL A 130 1.07 13.20 0.20
C VAL A 130 0.66 13.94 -1.06
N ASP A 131 0.59 15.27 -0.98
CA ASP A 131 0.48 16.12 -2.17
C ASP A 131 1.87 16.31 -2.78
N TRP A 132 1.97 16.05 -4.09
CA TRP A 132 3.21 16.12 -4.84
C TRP A 132 3.25 17.28 -5.85
N SER A 133 2.20 18.10 -5.92
CA SER A 133 2.04 19.17 -6.90
C SER A 133 2.98 20.37 -6.65
N GLY A 134 3.27 20.67 -5.39
CA GLY A 134 4.18 21.73 -4.93
C GLY A 134 5.33 21.19 -4.09
N GLU A 135 5.70 21.87 -3.01
CA GLU A 135 6.58 21.28 -2.01
C GLU A 135 5.89 20.05 -1.39
N PRO A 136 6.51 18.85 -1.43
CA PRO A 136 5.85 17.65 -0.93
C PRO A 136 5.45 17.76 0.55
N GLU A 137 4.18 17.48 0.85
CA GLU A 137 3.67 17.52 2.21
C GLU A 137 2.61 16.44 2.48
N VAL A 138 2.52 15.98 3.73
CA VAL A 138 1.44 15.11 4.18
C VAL A 138 0.19 15.95 4.42
N VAL A 139 -0.80 15.85 3.53
CA VAL A 139 -2.05 16.61 3.62
C VAL A 139 -3.12 15.92 4.46
N ARG A 140 -2.98 14.61 4.68
CA ARG A 140 -3.93 13.80 5.46
C ARG A 140 -3.30 12.49 5.90
N THR A 141 -3.67 11.98 7.07
CA THR A 141 -3.33 10.63 7.52
C THR A 141 -4.60 9.85 7.81
N ILE A 142 -4.67 8.62 7.30
CA ILE A 142 -5.76 7.67 7.56
C ILE A 142 -5.22 6.61 8.52
N ASP A 143 -5.87 6.46 9.67
CA ASP A 143 -5.44 5.54 10.72
C ASP A 143 -6.10 4.17 10.55
N PHE A 144 -5.28 3.14 10.36
CA PHE A 144 -5.69 1.74 10.28
C PHE A 144 -5.03 0.91 11.39
N GLY A 145 -4.55 1.53 12.48
CA GLY A 145 -3.86 0.85 13.56
C GLY A 145 -4.68 -0.26 14.21
N SER A 146 -6.01 -0.19 14.14
CA SER A 146 -6.90 -1.28 14.59
C SER A 146 -6.82 -2.56 13.76
N LEU A 147 -6.27 -2.49 12.53
CA LEU A 147 -5.99 -3.66 11.69
C LEU A 147 -4.64 -4.31 12.03
N GLY A 148 -3.75 -3.58 12.72
CA GLY A 148 -2.43 -4.04 13.13
C GLY A 148 -1.28 -3.14 12.65
N ASN A 149 -0.09 -3.71 12.61
CA ASN A 149 1.19 -3.17 12.14
C ASN A 149 1.52 -3.65 10.71
N SER A 150 2.76 -3.42 10.25
CA SER A 150 3.27 -3.87 8.93
C SER A 150 2.40 -3.44 7.75
N GLY A 151 2.01 -2.17 7.78
CA GLY A 151 1.16 -1.55 6.77
C GLY A 151 1.75 -1.56 5.36
N LEU A 152 1.01 -2.04 4.37
CA LEU A 152 1.20 -1.70 2.95
C LEU A 152 -0.11 -1.13 2.38
N VAL A 153 -0.03 -0.40 1.26
CA VAL A 153 -1.21 0.22 0.63
C VAL A 153 -1.14 0.18 -0.88
N ALA A 154 -2.26 -0.16 -1.52
CA ALA A 154 -2.47 0.03 -2.95
C ALA A 154 -3.68 0.93 -3.20
N VAL A 155 -3.62 1.77 -4.22
CA VAL A 155 -4.81 2.52 -4.69
C VAL A 155 -5.59 1.67 -5.70
N ASP A 156 -6.86 1.36 -5.40
CA ASP A 156 -7.78 0.78 -6.37
C ASP A 156 -8.35 1.90 -7.26
N ASN A 157 -7.58 2.28 -8.29
CA ASN A 157 -7.95 3.34 -9.22
C ASN A 157 -9.27 3.07 -9.98
N ARG A 158 -9.74 1.81 -10.06
CA ARG A 158 -11.02 1.48 -10.72
C ARG A 158 -12.23 1.77 -9.83
N ARG A 159 -12.08 1.63 -8.51
CA ARG A 159 -13.16 1.81 -7.52
C ARG A 159 -12.99 3.05 -6.66
N ASP A 160 -11.91 3.78 -6.85
CA ASP A 160 -11.60 5.01 -6.13
C ASP A 160 -11.51 4.79 -4.61
N GLY A 161 -10.78 3.74 -4.22
CA GLY A 161 -10.57 3.33 -2.84
C GLY A 161 -9.16 2.79 -2.60
N LEU A 162 -8.93 2.22 -1.43
CA LEU A 162 -7.64 1.61 -1.06
C LEU A 162 -7.79 0.11 -0.82
N LEU A 163 -6.69 -0.61 -1.05
CA LEU A 163 -6.43 -1.90 -0.44
C LEU A 163 -5.33 -1.69 0.60
N VAL A 164 -5.61 -2.07 1.84
CA VAL A 164 -4.67 -1.95 2.97
C VAL A 164 -4.30 -3.34 3.45
N HIS A 165 -3.01 -3.61 3.57
CA HIS A 165 -2.47 -4.79 4.22
C HIS A 165 -2.02 -4.45 5.63
N ALA A 166 -2.32 -5.29 6.61
CA ALA A 166 -1.83 -5.16 7.98
C ALA A 166 -1.76 -6.52 8.68
N GLY A 167 -1.02 -6.61 9.79
CA GLY A 167 -0.96 -7.81 10.65
C GLY A 167 -0.33 -7.51 12.00
N PRO A 168 -0.14 -8.48 12.90
CA PRO A 168 0.51 -8.24 14.19
C PRO A 168 1.99 -7.85 14.07
N GLY A 169 2.61 -8.12 12.90
CA GLY A 169 3.99 -7.81 12.53
C GLY A 169 4.32 -8.50 11.20
N ASP A 170 5.60 -8.65 10.87
CA ASP A 170 6.05 -9.08 9.53
C ASP A 170 5.82 -10.57 9.22
N GLN A 171 5.29 -11.35 10.17
CA GLN A 171 5.04 -12.80 10.02
C GLN A 171 3.56 -13.18 9.97
N GLY A 172 2.66 -12.20 9.99
CA GLY A 172 1.22 -12.43 9.94
C GLY A 172 0.63 -13.11 11.21
N PRO A 173 -0.59 -13.67 11.13
CA PRO A 173 -1.47 -13.68 9.96
C PRO A 173 -1.84 -12.27 9.49
N PHE A 174 -2.08 -12.11 8.19
CA PHE A 174 -2.34 -10.81 7.60
C PHE A 174 -3.82 -10.62 7.28
N VAL A 175 -4.29 -9.39 7.43
CA VAL A 175 -5.59 -8.91 6.96
C VAL A 175 -5.38 -7.98 5.78
N PHE A 176 -6.22 -8.16 4.77
CA PHE A 176 -6.33 -7.29 3.62
C PHE A 176 -7.70 -6.62 3.70
N ALA A 177 -7.74 -5.30 3.70
CA ALA A 177 -8.95 -4.51 3.83
C ALA A 177 -9.15 -3.64 2.58
N PHE A 178 -10.28 -3.82 1.91
CA PHE A 178 -10.72 -2.85 0.91
C PHE A 178 -11.47 -1.73 1.63
N THR A 179 -11.06 -0.49 1.38
CA THR A 179 -11.55 0.68 2.12
C THR A 179 -11.90 1.82 1.17
N ASP A 180 -12.76 2.72 1.63
CA ASP A 180 -12.88 4.03 0.99
C ASP A 180 -11.65 4.90 1.29
N LEU A 181 -11.49 5.98 0.53
CA LEU A 181 -10.41 6.95 0.76
C LEU A 181 -10.52 7.68 2.10
N ASP A 182 -11.62 7.58 2.85
CA ASP A 182 -11.77 8.15 4.19
C ASP A 182 -11.38 7.17 5.33
N GLY A 183 -11.02 5.94 4.99
CA GLY A 183 -10.67 4.89 5.95
C GLY A 183 -11.80 3.92 6.30
N THR A 184 -13.02 4.14 5.79
CA THR A 184 -14.13 3.22 6.02
C THR A 184 -13.84 1.84 5.39
N VAL A 185 -13.71 0.82 6.22
CA VAL A 185 -13.50 -0.56 5.77
C VAL A 185 -14.80 -1.12 5.19
N ARG A 186 -14.73 -1.61 3.94
CA ARG A 186 -15.86 -2.19 3.21
C ARG A 186 -15.92 -3.70 3.30
N SER A 187 -14.77 -4.33 3.19
CA SER A 187 -14.63 -5.79 3.24
C SER A 187 -13.21 -6.16 3.59
N THR A 188 -13.03 -7.33 4.18
CA THR A 188 -11.71 -7.88 4.49
C THR A 188 -11.60 -9.33 4.03
N PHE A 189 -10.37 -9.78 3.83
CA PHE A 189 -10.02 -11.19 3.77
C PHE A 189 -8.72 -11.43 4.54
N GLY A 190 -8.51 -12.66 4.99
CA GLY A 190 -7.27 -13.07 5.65
C GLY A 190 -6.35 -13.84 4.70
N LEU A 191 -5.05 -13.74 4.90
CA LEU A 191 -4.05 -14.55 4.21
C LEU A 191 -3.01 -15.05 5.21
N GLY A 192 -2.66 -16.34 5.13
CA GLY A 192 -1.54 -16.89 5.87
C GLY A 192 -0.20 -16.31 5.41
N TYR A 193 0.85 -16.47 6.21
CA TYR A 193 2.18 -15.95 5.91
C TYR A 193 2.67 -16.41 4.52
N GLN A 194 2.98 -15.46 3.65
CA GLN A 194 3.56 -15.69 2.32
C GLN A 194 5.03 -15.23 2.23
N GLY A 195 5.61 -14.76 3.33
CA GLY A 195 6.87 -14.03 3.31
C GLY A 195 6.69 -12.64 3.89
N VAL A 196 7.80 -11.95 4.10
CA VAL A 196 7.86 -10.58 4.56
C VAL A 196 7.17 -9.69 3.51
N PRO A 197 6.14 -8.92 3.89
CA PRO A 197 5.45 -7.97 3.00
C PRO A 197 6.43 -6.91 2.49
N GLN A 198 6.56 -6.79 1.17
CA GLN A 198 7.51 -5.86 0.54
C GLN A 198 6.88 -5.03 -0.58
N GLY A 199 5.64 -5.32 -1.01
CA GLY A 199 4.92 -4.49 -1.97
C GLY A 199 3.48 -4.98 -2.18
N LEU A 200 2.59 -4.09 -2.57
CA LEU A 200 1.17 -4.33 -2.73
C LEU A 200 0.59 -3.41 -3.80
N GLU A 201 0.05 -3.97 -4.88
CA GLU A 201 -0.58 -3.17 -5.94
C GLU A 201 -1.88 -3.76 -6.49
N MET A 202 -2.69 -2.90 -7.09
CA MET A 202 -3.94 -3.28 -7.75
C MET A 202 -3.77 -3.33 -9.28
N ALA A 203 -3.80 -4.53 -9.86
CA ALA A 203 -3.81 -4.73 -11.31
C ALA A 203 -5.21 -5.10 -11.79
N GLY A 204 -6.04 -4.10 -12.07
CA GLY A 204 -7.43 -4.30 -12.47
C GLY A 204 -8.27 -4.84 -11.32
N ASP A 205 -8.68 -6.11 -11.38
CA ASP A 205 -9.44 -6.78 -10.31
C ASP A 205 -8.57 -7.76 -9.49
N LYS A 206 -7.26 -7.79 -9.75
CA LYS A 206 -6.30 -8.65 -9.06
C LYS A 206 -5.47 -7.84 -8.07
N VAL A 207 -5.12 -8.48 -6.97
CA VAL A 207 -4.13 -7.99 -6.00
C VAL A 207 -2.80 -8.62 -6.34
N LEU A 208 -1.75 -7.81 -6.50
CA LEU A 208 -0.38 -8.30 -6.59
C LEU A 208 0.28 -8.04 -5.24
N TYR A 209 0.73 -9.11 -4.60
CA TYR A 209 1.34 -9.07 -3.28
C TYR A 209 2.78 -9.58 -3.38
N TYR A 210 3.75 -8.70 -3.14
CA TYR A 210 5.16 -8.96 -3.32
C TYR A 210 5.84 -9.28 -1.99
N THR A 211 6.45 -10.47 -1.91
CA THR A 211 7.10 -11.01 -0.71
C THR A 211 8.26 -11.90 -1.11
N ASN A 212 9.46 -11.74 -0.49
CA ASN A 212 10.61 -12.64 -0.65
C ASN A 212 10.79 -13.16 -2.10
N ASP A 213 11.01 -12.25 -3.06
CA ASP A 213 11.24 -12.60 -4.46
C ASP A 213 10.06 -13.32 -5.15
N THR A 214 8.84 -13.21 -4.61
CA THR A 214 7.64 -13.80 -5.19
C THR A 214 6.53 -12.76 -5.30
N ILE A 215 5.94 -12.59 -6.49
CA ILE A 215 4.66 -11.88 -6.65
C ILE A 215 3.54 -12.91 -6.58
N THR A 216 2.78 -12.88 -5.49
CA THR A 216 1.56 -13.68 -5.32
C THR A 216 0.38 -12.89 -5.89
N VAL A 217 -0.32 -13.47 -6.85
CA VAL A 217 -1.51 -12.89 -7.47
C VAL A 217 -2.75 -13.44 -6.77
N LEU A 218 -3.59 -12.56 -6.24
CA LEU A 218 -4.83 -12.90 -5.56
C LEU A 218 -6.03 -12.34 -6.31
N ASP A 219 -7.18 -13.01 -6.20
CA ASP A 219 -8.46 -12.35 -6.42
C ASP A 219 -8.84 -11.49 -5.20
N ARG A 220 -9.95 -10.75 -5.32
CA ARG A 220 -10.45 -9.87 -4.24
C ARG A 220 -11.00 -10.63 -3.02
N ALA A 221 -11.18 -11.94 -3.10
CA ALA A 221 -11.56 -12.77 -1.98
C ALA A 221 -10.35 -13.40 -1.27
N GLY A 222 -9.13 -13.10 -1.73
CA GLY A 222 -7.88 -13.64 -1.18
C GLY A 222 -7.50 -15.01 -1.72
N LYS A 223 -8.17 -15.52 -2.76
CA LYS A 223 -7.78 -16.77 -3.41
C LYS A 223 -6.50 -16.54 -4.21
N ILE A 224 -5.46 -17.32 -3.92
CA ILE A 224 -4.24 -17.34 -4.73
C ILE A 224 -4.58 -17.90 -6.12
N LEU A 225 -4.31 -17.09 -7.14
CA LEU A 225 -4.51 -17.43 -8.54
C LEU A 225 -3.21 -17.93 -9.17
N GLU A 226 -2.08 -17.32 -8.80
CA GLU A 226 -0.76 -17.54 -9.39
C GLU A 226 0.32 -17.05 -8.42
N ALA A 227 1.49 -17.69 -8.46
CA ALA A 227 2.71 -17.19 -7.83
C ALA A 227 3.81 -17.09 -8.89
N ILE A 228 4.46 -15.93 -8.96
CA ILE A 228 5.52 -15.61 -9.91
C ILE A 228 6.82 -15.46 -9.14
N ASP A 229 7.71 -16.45 -9.29
CA ASP A 229 9.04 -16.42 -8.69
C ASP A 229 9.99 -15.52 -9.51
N ILE A 230 10.76 -14.69 -8.81
CA ILE A 230 11.71 -13.75 -9.39
C ILE A 230 13.13 -14.26 -9.06
N PRO A 231 13.86 -14.84 -10.01
CA PRO A 231 15.18 -15.44 -9.77
C PRO A 231 16.29 -14.37 -9.75
N LEU A 232 16.08 -13.28 -9.00
CA LEU A 232 17.03 -12.21 -8.80
C LEU A 232 17.58 -12.28 -7.38
N THR A 233 18.80 -11.77 -7.17
CA THR A 233 19.41 -11.68 -5.85
C THR A 233 19.09 -10.33 -5.20
N GLY A 234 19.34 -10.18 -3.90
CA GLY A 234 19.06 -8.96 -3.15
C GLY A 234 17.79 -9.08 -2.32
N GLU A 235 17.35 -7.97 -1.74
CA GLU A 235 16.11 -7.90 -0.98
C GLU A 235 15.09 -7.11 -1.79
N SER A 236 13.89 -7.65 -1.90
CA SER A 236 12.73 -7.07 -2.58
C SER A 236 12.27 -5.77 -1.90
N GLU A 237 12.03 -4.70 -2.66
CA GLU A 237 11.60 -3.38 -2.15
C GLU A 237 10.56 -2.73 -3.07
N GLY A 238 9.30 -2.75 -2.67
CA GLY A 238 8.21 -2.04 -3.35
C GLY A 238 7.74 -2.69 -4.65
N LEU A 239 6.49 -2.40 -5.01
CA LEU A 239 5.85 -2.88 -6.23
C LEU A 239 5.08 -1.73 -6.87
N ALA A 240 5.22 -1.51 -8.17
CA ALA A 240 4.44 -0.53 -8.91
C ALA A 240 3.79 -1.15 -10.13
N VAL A 241 2.63 -0.60 -10.52
CA VAL A 241 1.91 -1.02 -11.72
C VAL A 241 1.62 0.16 -12.64
N ALA A 242 1.49 -0.13 -13.93
CA ALA A 242 1.05 0.85 -14.92
C ALA A 242 0.15 0.23 -15.99
N PRO A 243 -0.87 0.95 -16.48
CA PRO A 243 -1.66 0.49 -17.62
C PRO A 243 -0.80 0.22 -18.86
N ALA A 244 -1.10 -0.87 -19.57
CA ALA A 244 -0.39 -1.31 -20.77
C ALA A 244 -1.33 -1.97 -21.79
N GLY A 245 -2.18 -1.16 -22.41
CA GLY A 245 -3.16 -1.66 -23.39
C GLY A 245 -4.17 -2.60 -22.73
N ARG A 246 -4.12 -3.89 -23.09
CA ARG A 246 -4.98 -4.94 -22.50
C ARG A 246 -4.40 -5.58 -21.23
N GLY A 247 -3.27 -5.09 -20.73
CA GLY A 247 -2.61 -5.63 -19.55
C GLY A 247 -2.00 -4.53 -18.69
N THR A 248 -1.12 -4.95 -17.80
CA THR A 248 -0.46 -4.14 -16.78
C THR A 248 1.04 -4.37 -16.86
N ARG A 249 1.82 -3.29 -16.95
CA ARG A 249 3.27 -3.36 -16.69
C ARG A 249 3.46 -3.43 -15.19
N VAL A 250 4.32 -4.34 -14.75
CA VAL A 250 4.70 -4.49 -13.35
C VAL A 250 6.16 -4.09 -13.21
N PHE A 251 6.45 -3.27 -12.22
CA PHE A 251 7.78 -2.84 -11.82
C PHE A 251 7.98 -3.18 -10.35
N PHE A 252 9.20 -3.47 -9.95
CA PHE A 252 9.53 -3.77 -8.56
C PHE A 252 10.97 -3.35 -8.28
N GLY A 253 11.25 -3.05 -7.01
CA GLY A 253 12.58 -2.67 -6.57
C GLY A 253 13.34 -3.81 -5.92
N TYR A 254 14.66 -3.66 -5.88
CA TYR A 254 15.58 -4.48 -5.10
C TYR A 254 16.60 -3.58 -4.43
N ASN A 255 16.99 -3.88 -3.19
CA ASN A 255 18.14 -3.26 -2.53
C ASN A 255 19.45 -4.04 -2.76
N LYS A 256 20.59 -3.43 -2.38
CA LYS A 256 21.97 -3.98 -2.44
C LYS A 256 22.44 -4.41 -3.85
N PRO A 257 22.75 -3.46 -4.77
CA PRO A 257 22.39 -2.04 -4.72
C PRO A 257 20.92 -1.80 -5.13
N ASN A 258 20.42 -0.61 -4.79
CA ASN A 258 19.08 -0.15 -5.13
C ASN A 258 18.87 -0.10 -6.66
N ARG A 259 17.82 -0.74 -7.16
CA ARG A 259 17.54 -0.89 -8.59
C ARG A 259 16.05 -1.16 -8.83
N VAL A 260 15.57 -0.77 -10.01
CA VAL A 260 14.19 -1.01 -10.44
C VAL A 260 14.21 -1.94 -11.65
N TYR A 261 13.30 -2.92 -11.66
CA TYR A 261 13.10 -3.86 -12.76
C TYR A 261 11.73 -3.68 -13.40
N ALA A 262 11.61 -4.18 -14.63
CA ALA A 262 10.33 -4.37 -15.31
C ALA A 262 10.09 -5.86 -15.60
N MET A 263 8.88 -6.33 -15.32
CA MET A 263 8.42 -7.65 -15.71
C MET A 263 7.93 -7.67 -17.17
N LYS A 264 8.28 -8.71 -17.91
CA LYS A 264 7.79 -8.99 -19.27
C LYS A 264 7.35 -10.45 -19.40
N PRO A 265 6.34 -10.78 -20.25
CA PRO A 265 5.46 -9.86 -20.96
C PRO A 265 4.57 -9.07 -19.99
N VAL A 266 3.71 -8.19 -20.52
CA VAL A 266 2.71 -7.49 -19.71
C VAL A 266 1.80 -8.49 -18.99
N PHE A 267 1.46 -8.18 -17.75
CA PHE A 267 0.57 -8.98 -16.92
C PHE A 267 -0.89 -8.81 -17.35
N HIS A 268 -1.70 -9.87 -17.30
CA HIS A 268 -3.11 -9.86 -17.73
C HIS A 268 -4.06 -10.34 -16.63
#